data_AF-A0A8T6XXJ4-F1
#
_entry.id   AF-A0A8T6XXJ4-F1
#
_cell.length_a   1.000
_cell.length_b   1.000
_cell.length_c   1.000
_cell.angle_alpha   90.00
_cell.angle_beta   90.00
_cell.angle_gamma   90.00
#
_symmetry.space_group_name_H-M   'P 1'
#
loop_
_entity.id
_entity.type
_entity.pdbx_description
1 polymer ?
#
loop_
_entity_poly.entity_id
_entity_poly.type
_entity_poly.pdbx_seq_one_letter_code
_entity_poly.pdbx_strand_id
1 'polypeptide(L)' 'MFNGVKVFSATKARERDSLGERVTDWLKDHKRFVITDTCVRQSSDSEFHCLSIILFYRKPT' A
#
# COMPACT_ATOMS: atom_id res chain seq x y z
N MET A 1 13.95 -5.37 -10.64
CA MET A 1 14.47 -5.38 -9.25
C MET A 1 13.96 -4.11 -8.55
N PHE A 2 13.44 -4.23 -7.33
CA PHE A 2 13.01 -3.09 -6.51
C PHE A 2 14.08 -2.76 -5.47
N ASN A 3 14.07 -1.54 -4.94
CA ASN A 3 14.96 -1.12 -3.83
C ASN A 3 14.20 -0.46 -2.68
N GLY A 4 12.86 -0.50 -2.73
CA GLY A 4 11.99 -0.01 -1.68
C GLY A 4 10.65 -0.73 -1.69
N VAL A 5 10.02 -0.74 -0.52
CA VAL A 5 8.66 -1.25 -0.31
C VAL A 5 7.88 -0.25 0.53
N LYS A 6 6.59 -0.06 0.22
CA LYS A 6 5.65 0.71 1.02
C LYS A 6 4.42 -0.14 1.27
N VAL A 7 4.08 -0.30 2.54
CA VAL A 7 2.90 -1.07 2.96
C VAL A 7 1.88 -0.11 3.53
N PHE A 8 0.64 -0.22 3.07
CA PHE A 8 -0.52 0.43 3.65
C PHE A 8 -1.44 -0.67 4.16
N SER A 9 -1.86 -0.60 5.42
CA SER A 9 -2.79 -1.55 6.00
C SER A 9 -3.91 -0.86 6.77
N ALA A 10 -5.04 -1.57 6.89
CA ALA A 10 -6.16 -1.18 7.72
C ALA A 10 -6.90 -2.42 8.25
N THR A 11 -7.30 -2.38 9.52
CA THR A 11 -8.09 -3.43 10.17
C THR A 11 -9.54 -2.99 10.43
N LYS A 12 -9.79 -1.68 10.55
CA LYS A 12 -11.13 -1.10 10.74
C LYS A 12 -11.79 -0.76 9.40
N ALA A 13 -13.10 -0.97 9.31
CA ALA A 13 -13.88 -0.69 8.11
C ALA A 13 -13.65 0.73 7.55
N ARG A 14 -13.77 1.75 8.40
CA ARG A 14 -13.58 3.15 7.99
C ARG A 14 -12.16 3.47 7.49
N GLU A 15 -11.15 2.78 8.00
CA GLU A 15 -9.76 2.94 7.55
C GLU A 15 -9.48 2.19 6.23
N ARG A 16 -10.31 1.18 5.91
CA ARG A 16 -10.24 0.49 4.61
C ARG A 16 -10.72 1.39 3.48
N ASP A 17 -11.70 2.24 3.72
CA ASP A 17 -12.22 3.16 2.71
C ASP A 17 -11.17 4.23 2.31
N SER A 18 -10.37 4.71 3.28
CA SER A 18 -9.33 5.73 3.03
C SER A 18 -7.98 5.16 2.57
N LEU A 19 -7.85 3.84 2.48
CA LEU A 19 -6.59 3.17 2.11
C LEU A 19 -6.13 3.55 0.70
N GLY A 20 -7.07 3.64 -0.25
CA GLY A 20 -6.81 4.06 -1.62
C GLY A 20 -6.38 5.52 -1.74
N GLU A 21 -6.98 6.41 -0.95
CA GLU A 21 -6.60 7.83 -0.87
C GLU A 21 -5.17 7.96 -0.36
N ARG A 22 -4.84 7.27 0.73
CA ARG A 22 -3.48 7.26 1.31
C ARG A 22 -2.43 6.74 0.32
N VAL A 23 -2.76 5.72 -0.46
CA VAL A 23 -1.89 5.22 -1.55
C VAL A 23 -1.70 6.31 -2.61
N THR A 24 -2.80 6.91 -3.06
CA THR A 24 -2.80 7.94 -4.11
C THR A 24 -1.99 9.17 -3.69
N ASP A 25 -2.17 9.64 -2.46
CA ASP A 25 -1.44 10.80 -1.95
C ASP A 25 0.05 10.50 -1.78
N TRP A 26 0.40 9.30 -1.30
CA TRP A 26 1.79 8.89 -1.25
C TRP A 26 2.43 8.82 -2.64
N LEU A 27 1.72 8.32 -3.67
CA LEU A 27 2.20 8.32 -5.04
C LEU A 27 2.40 9.74 -5.59
N LYS A 28 1.52 10.69 -5.25
CA LYS A 28 1.67 12.11 -5.62
C LYS A 28 2.90 12.75 -4.97
N ASP A 29 3.23 12.38 -3.74
CA ASP A 29 4.40 12.90 -3.03
C ASP A 29 5.71 12.28 -3.53
N HIS A 30 5.64 11.08 -4.13
CA HIS A 30 6.80 10.30 -4.55
C HIS A 30 6.84 10.06 -6.07
N LYS A 31 6.52 11.08 -6.89
CA LYS A 31 6.40 10.96 -8.36
C LYS A 31 7.63 10.42 -9.08
N ARG A 32 8.81 10.56 -8.48
CA ARG A 32 10.06 10.06 -9.07
C ARG A 32 10.25 8.55 -8.84
N PHE A 33 9.46 7.92 -7.98
CA PHE A 33 9.56 6.49 -7.71
C PHE A 33 8.88 5.73 -8.83
N VAL A 34 9.55 4.68 -9.33
CA VAL A 34 8.97 3.79 -10.33
C VAL A 34 8.39 2.59 -9.60
N ILE A 35 7.07 2.43 -9.63
CA ILE A 35 6.41 1.24 -9.07
C ILE A 35 6.76 0.05 -9.95
N THR A 36 7.36 -0.98 -9.35
CA THR A 36 7.81 -2.18 -10.06
C THR A 36 6.86 -3.36 -9.88
N ASP A 37 6.13 -3.39 -8.77
CA ASP A 37 5.14 -4.43 -8.48
C ASP A 37 4.13 -3.95 -7.42
N THR A 38 2.95 -4.55 -7.41
CA THR A 38 1.92 -4.29 -6.40
C THR A 38 1.28 -5.58 -5.92
N CYS A 39 0.97 -5.66 -4.64
CA CYS A 39 0.30 -6.81 -4.05
C CYS A 39 -0.79 -6.35 -3.09
N VAL A 40 -2.01 -6.84 -3.28
CA VAL A 40 -3.11 -6.65 -2.33
C VAL A 40 -3.29 -7.96 -1.57
N ARG A 41 -3.24 -7.88 -0.24
CA ARG A 41 -3.44 -9.03 0.65
C ARG A 41 -4.57 -8.73 1.61
N GLN A 42 -5.48 -9.67 1.72
CA GLN A 42 -6.47 -9.69 2.78
C GLN A 42 -6.11 -10.83 3.73
N SER A 43 -6.03 -10.54 5.02
CA SER A 43 -5.97 -11.56 6.07
C SER A 43 -7.20 -11.41 6.96
N SER A 44 -7.83 -12.53 7.30
CA SER A 44 -9.04 -12.56 8.10
C SER A 44 -8.90 -13.55 9.23
N ASP A 45 -9.05 -13.07 10.47
CA ASP A 45 -9.36 -13.90 11.62
C ASP A 45 -10.82 -13.65 12.04
N SER A 46 -11.36 -14.50 12.92
CA SER A 46 -12.77 -14.51 13.32
C SER A 46 -13.32 -13.17 13.84
N GLU A 47 -12.44 -12.25 14.26
CA GLU A 47 -12.82 -10.92 14.76
C GLU A 47 -12.28 -9.74 13.93
N PHE A 48 -11.30 -9.95 13.04
CA PHE A 48 -10.63 -8.85 12.34
C PHE A 48 -10.21 -9.20 10.91
N HIS A 49 -10.58 -8.34 9.97
CA HIS A 49 -10.14 -8.41 8.57
C HIS A 49 -9.12 -7.30 8.31
N CYS A 50 -7.85 -7.66 8.10
CA CYS A 50 -6.84 -6.73 7.63
C CYS A 50 -6.83 -6.71 6.11
N LEU A 51 -6.83 -5.52 5.52
CA LEU A 51 -6.52 -5.30 4.11
C LEU A 51 -5.18 -4.57 4.02
N SER A 52 -4.28 -5.08 3.19
CA SER A 52 -2.97 -4.49 2.92
C SER A 52 -2.76 -4.24 1.44
N ILE A 53 -2.32 -3.04 1.09
CA ILE A 53 -1.82 -2.68 -0.24
C ILE A 53 -0.31 -2.49 -0.13
N ILE A 54 0.45 -3.29 -0.87
CA ILE A 54 1.90 -3.33 -0.86
C ILE A 54 2.39 -2.81 -2.21
N LEU A 55 3.23 -1.78 -2.19
CA LEU A 55 3.88 -1.23 -3.36
C LEU A 55 5.38 -1.52 -3.29
N PHE A 56 5.91 -2.20 -4.30
CA PHE A 56 7.34 -2.33 -4.52
C PHE A 56 7.77 -1.27 -5.53
N TYR A 57 8.87 -0.58 -5.25
CA TYR A 57 9.29 0.53 -6.08
C TYR A 57 10.82 0.64 -6.17
N ARG A 58 11.25 1.39 -7.19
CA ARG A 58 12.63 1.81 -7.37
C ARG A 58 12.74 3.32 -7.17
N LYS A 59 13.58 3.74 -6.22
CA LYS A 59 13.95 5.15 -6.03
C LYS A 59 14.82 5.63 -7.21
N PRO A 60 14.76 6.92 -7.57
CA PRO A 60 15.71 7.49 -8.51
C PRO A 60 17.11 7.33 -7.94
N THR A 61 18.00 6.76 -8.74
CA THR A 61 19.44 6.86 -8.54
C THR A 61 19.91 8.27 -8.79
#